data_AF-A0A8D8BAB4-F1
#
_entry.id   AF-A0A8D8BAB4-F1
#
_cell.length_a   1.000
_cell.length_b   1.000
_cell.length_c   1.000
_cell.angle_alpha   90.00
_cell.angle_beta   90.00
_cell.angle_gamma   90.00
#
_symmetry.space_group_name_H-M   'P 1'
#
loop_
_entity.id
_entity.type
_entity.pdbx_description
1 polymer ?
#
loop_
_entity_poly.entity_id
_entity_poly.type
_entity_poly.pdbx_seq_one_letter_code
_entity_poly.pdbx_strand_id
1 'polypeptide(L)'
;MTSTTMQTVIKNPSWWRRRTALEKALTLVSIVCGIAVVALLVSLLSVLLSDRIQEPDNNGSSQSPLALTGSSRRGKKLFSGDVKGSDNLCLTPGCIHSASKALDQMDTSVEPCDDFYNYACGKFVQETNIPDEKVSVNTFSVIGDRLQEQLRSLVSEEIGENEGTPFKLAKNLFKLCMNKTRIEEKGIQPLLDILDRLGGWPVLKGDSWNQDSSWTWVKSVKDFREQGYSTDYFFDFSVGTDLKNSTRRIIDVSLVRSAYFFINSHVIGNSREYRFGARTSDDFPELQHEWLPP
;
A
#
# COMPACT_ATOMS: atom_id res chain seq x y z
N MET A 1 42.59 -54.80 40.37
CA MET A 1 43.01 -55.00 38.97
C MET A 1 42.48 -53.83 38.16
N THR A 2 43.29 -52.79 38.00
CA THR A 2 42.96 -51.59 37.21
C THR A 2 43.63 -51.73 35.85
N SER A 3 42.83 -51.74 34.78
CA SER A 3 43.32 -51.74 33.40
C SER A 3 43.23 -50.31 32.85
N THR A 4 44.38 -49.75 32.50
CA THR A 4 44.51 -48.38 31.95
C THR A 4 44.59 -48.47 30.42
N THR A 5 43.58 -47.98 29.71
CA THR A 5 43.64 -47.80 28.25
C THR A 5 44.18 -46.40 27.92
N MET A 6 45.33 -46.35 27.26
CA MET A 6 45.91 -45.14 26.66
C MET A 6 45.11 -44.74 25.41
N GLN A 7 44.58 -43.52 25.38
CA GLN A 7 44.02 -42.90 24.17
C GLN A 7 45.06 -41.98 23.52
N THR A 8 45.34 -42.20 22.23
CA THR A 8 46.17 -41.32 21.41
C THR A 8 45.34 -40.15 20.85
N VAL A 9 45.75 -38.92 21.14
CA VAL A 9 45.12 -37.68 20.63
C VAL A 9 45.46 -37.48 19.15
N ILE A 10 44.46 -37.57 18.27
CA ILE A 10 44.58 -37.23 16.85
C ILE A 10 44.39 -35.72 16.69
N LYS A 11 45.43 -34.99 16.27
CA LYS A 11 45.32 -33.56 15.94
C LYS A 11 44.59 -33.39 14.60
N ASN A 12 43.54 -32.57 14.62
CA ASN A 12 42.71 -32.27 13.46
C ASN A 12 43.53 -31.52 12.38
N PRO A 13 43.53 -31.93 11.10
CA PRO A 13 44.34 -31.27 10.08
C PRO A 13 43.86 -29.84 9.80
N SER A 14 44.82 -28.98 9.42
CA SER A 14 44.56 -27.58 9.07
C SER A 14 43.50 -27.48 7.98
N TRP A 15 42.73 -26.40 8.01
CA TRP A 15 41.64 -26.12 7.05
C TRP A 15 42.08 -26.31 5.59
N TRP A 16 43.33 -25.95 5.28
CA TRP A 16 43.92 -26.10 3.95
C TRP A 16 44.13 -27.56 3.52
N ARG A 17 44.46 -28.48 4.46
CA ARG A 17 44.71 -29.89 4.11
C ARG A 17 43.44 -30.66 3.75
N ARG A 18 42.26 -30.17 4.13
CA ARG A 18 40.97 -30.83 3.88
C ARG A 18 40.39 -30.60 2.48
N ARG A 19 40.86 -29.60 1.75
CA ARG A 19 40.32 -29.22 0.43
C ARG A 19 40.94 -30.03 -0.71
N THR A 20 40.13 -30.31 -1.72
CA THR A 20 40.54 -31.02 -2.94
C THR A 20 41.53 -30.18 -3.76
N ALA A 21 42.28 -30.80 -4.68
CA ALA A 21 43.28 -30.09 -5.48
C ALA A 21 42.66 -28.96 -6.33
N LEU A 22 41.43 -29.17 -6.81
CA LEU A 22 40.68 -28.20 -7.61
C LEU A 22 40.24 -26.99 -6.77
N GLU A 23 39.76 -27.21 -5.54
CA GLU A 23 39.40 -26.12 -4.63
C GLU A 23 40.60 -25.26 -4.24
N LYS A 24 41.77 -25.88 -4.01
CA LYS A 24 43.01 -25.15 -3.73
C LYS A 24 43.41 -24.27 -4.92
N ALA A 25 43.34 -24.82 -6.13
CA ALA A 25 43.63 -24.06 -7.35
C ALA A 25 42.70 -22.85 -7.51
N LEU A 26 41.38 -23.05 -7.34
CA LEU A 26 40.39 -21.96 -7.42
C LEU A 26 40.62 -20.88 -6.36
N THR A 27 40.95 -21.27 -5.13
CA THR A 27 41.24 -20.28 -4.07
C THR A 27 42.51 -19.47 -4.36
N LEU A 28 43.55 -20.09 -4.90
CA LEU A 28 44.77 -19.38 -5.29
C LEU A 28 44.51 -18.42 -6.47
N VAL A 29 43.77 -18.87 -7.50
CA VAL A 29 43.40 -18.03 -8.64
C VAL A 29 42.55 -16.83 -8.18
N SER A 30 41.58 -17.05 -7.30
CA SER A 30 40.74 -15.97 -6.74
C SER A 30 41.56 -14.93 -5.99
N ILE A 31 42.54 -15.36 -5.17
CA ILE A 31 43.44 -14.44 -4.45
C ILE A 31 44.30 -13.64 -5.44
N VAL A 32 44.86 -14.29 -6.46
CA VAL A 32 45.69 -13.62 -7.47
C VAL A 32 44.87 -12.60 -8.28
N CYS A 33 43.65 -12.96 -8.70
CA CYS A 33 42.74 -12.03 -9.38
C CYS A 33 42.37 -10.86 -8.47
N GLY A 34 42.10 -11.09 -7.19
CA GLY A 34 41.81 -10.03 -6.22
C GLY A 34 42.97 -9.04 -6.07
N ILE A 35 44.20 -9.55 -5.96
CA ILE A 35 45.41 -8.70 -5.88
C ILE A 35 45.60 -7.88 -7.15
N ALA A 36 45.37 -8.47 -8.33
CA ALA A 36 45.48 -7.75 -9.60
C ALA A 36 44.45 -6.61 -9.72
N VAL A 37 43.21 -6.83 -9.27
CA VAL A 37 42.17 -5.79 -9.26
C VAL A 37 42.53 -4.66 -8.31
N VAL A 38 43.03 -4.97 -7.11
CA VAL A 38 43.46 -3.93 -6.15
C VAL A 38 44.63 -3.12 -6.70
N ALA A 39 45.60 -3.77 -7.36
CA ALA A 39 46.71 -3.06 -8.00
C ALA A 39 46.23 -2.11 -9.10
N LEU A 40 45.27 -2.53 -9.94
CA LEU A 40 44.68 -1.68 -10.98
C LEU A 40 43.93 -0.48 -10.38
N LEU A 41 43.19 -0.68 -9.30
CA LEU A 41 42.48 0.40 -8.61
C LEU A 41 43.45 1.41 -7.99
N VAL A 42 44.54 0.94 -7.37
CA VAL A 42 45.58 1.82 -6.81
C VAL A 42 46.29 2.60 -7.92
N SER A 43 46.62 1.95 -9.04
CA SER A 43 47.19 2.64 -10.21
C SER A 43 46.24 3.69 -10.78
N LEU A 44 44.96 3.37 -10.93
CA LEU A 44 43.93 4.32 -11.38
C LEU A 44 43.83 5.52 -10.42
N LEU A 45 43.80 5.27 -9.10
CA LEU A 45 43.73 6.30 -8.08
C LEU A 45 44.97 7.22 -8.12
N SER A 46 46.16 6.66 -8.34
CA SER A 46 47.39 7.43 -8.45
C SER A 46 47.41 8.36 -9.67
N VAL A 47 46.82 7.93 -10.80
CA VAL A 47 46.69 8.78 -12.01
C VAL A 47 45.68 9.91 -11.77
N LEU A 48 44.54 9.62 -11.14
CA LEU A 48 43.52 10.64 -10.82
C LEU A 48 44.01 11.69 -9.81
N LEU A 49 44.93 11.32 -8.92
CA LEU A 49 45.54 12.25 -7.97
C LEU A 49 46.65 13.10 -8.61
N SER A 50 47.37 12.58 -9.62
CA SER A 50 48.36 13.37 -10.37
C SER A 50 47.73 14.46 -11.24
N ASP A 51 46.51 14.26 -11.76
CA ASP A 51 45.79 15.27 -12.56
C ASP A 51 45.27 16.45 -11.73
N ARG A 52 45.30 16.34 -10.39
CA ARG A 52 44.89 17.39 -9.44
C ARG A 52 46.02 18.36 -9.05
N ILE A 53 47.24 18.19 -9.55
CA ILE A 53 48.38 19.08 -9.27
C ILE A 53 48.80 19.83 -10.55
N GLN A 54 47.87 20.56 -11.15
CA GLN A 54 48.21 21.72 -11.98
C GLN A 54 47.01 22.67 -12.05
N GLU A 55 46.87 23.56 -11.07
CA GLU A 55 46.19 24.84 -11.34
C GLU A 55 47.23 25.82 -11.92
N PRO A 56 46.85 26.54 -12.98
CA PRO A 56 46.67 27.97 -12.79
C PRO A 56 45.31 28.48 -13.30
N ASP A 57 44.82 29.48 -12.57
CA ASP A 57 43.64 30.31 -12.78
C ASP A 57 43.26 30.56 -14.25
N ASN A 58 41.97 30.42 -14.58
CA ASN A 58 41.26 31.46 -15.33
C ASN A 58 39.73 31.32 -15.35
N ASN A 59 39.09 32.48 -15.22
CA ASN A 59 37.66 32.73 -15.40
C ASN A 59 37.07 32.06 -16.66
N GLY A 60 35.95 31.36 -16.48
CA GLY A 60 35.18 30.80 -17.59
C GLY A 60 33.80 30.31 -17.15
N SER A 61 32.79 31.11 -17.47
CA SER A 61 31.36 30.79 -17.41
C SER A 61 30.99 29.45 -18.06
N SER A 62 30.14 28.64 -17.40
CA SER A 62 29.08 27.79 -18.01
C SER A 62 28.30 27.06 -16.90
N GLN A 63 27.06 27.51 -16.62
CA GLN A 63 25.82 26.80 -16.98
C GLN A 63 25.60 25.47 -16.24
N SER A 64 24.87 25.55 -15.13
CA SER A 64 24.19 24.42 -14.50
C SER A 64 22.84 24.16 -15.19
N PRO A 65 22.38 22.90 -15.31
CA PRO A 65 21.16 22.57 -16.05
C PRO A 65 19.91 23.12 -15.37
N LEU A 66 19.01 23.71 -16.16
CA LEU A 66 17.67 24.11 -15.76
C LEU A 66 16.82 22.88 -15.43
N ALA A 67 16.45 22.72 -14.16
CA ALA A 67 15.19 22.11 -13.77
C ALA A 67 14.67 22.81 -12.50
N LEU A 68 13.40 23.22 -12.54
CA LEU A 68 12.62 23.88 -11.47
C LEU A 68 12.81 25.39 -11.27
N THR A 69 12.59 26.19 -12.31
CA THR A 69 12.12 27.57 -12.13
C THR A 69 10.59 27.61 -12.17
N GLY A 70 9.96 27.35 -11.03
CA GLY A 70 8.61 27.83 -10.77
C GLY A 70 8.64 29.36 -10.69
N SER A 71 7.85 30.02 -11.53
CA SER A 71 7.70 31.48 -11.57
C SER A 71 7.18 32.01 -10.22
N SER A 72 8.09 32.43 -9.34
CA SER A 72 7.76 33.16 -8.12
C SER A 72 7.48 34.61 -8.49
N ARG A 73 6.21 35.02 -8.33
CA ARG A 73 5.77 36.39 -8.55
C ARG A 73 6.53 37.33 -7.62
N ARG A 74 7.38 38.16 -8.22
CA ARG A 74 7.89 39.47 -7.81
C ARG A 74 7.31 40.03 -6.49
N GLY A 75 7.85 39.57 -5.36
CA GLY A 75 7.85 40.31 -4.10
C GLY A 75 8.98 41.33 -4.11
N LYS A 76 8.70 42.57 -3.68
CA LYS A 76 9.66 43.69 -3.64
C LYS A 76 10.92 43.30 -2.86
N LYS A 77 12.10 43.58 -3.45
CA LYS A 77 13.39 43.65 -2.73
C LYS A 77 13.30 44.70 -1.63
N LEU A 78 13.37 44.27 -0.38
CA LEU A 78 13.89 45.07 0.71
C LEU A 78 14.77 44.14 1.55
N PHE A 79 15.91 44.65 1.99
CA PHE A 79 16.94 44.01 2.82
C PHE A 79 18.01 43.18 2.07
N SER A 80 19.06 43.89 1.65
CA SER A 80 20.43 43.41 1.80
C SER A 80 20.91 43.85 3.18
N GLY A 81 21.22 42.88 4.04
CA GLY A 81 21.85 43.07 5.34
C GLY A 81 22.67 41.85 5.68
N ASP A 82 23.91 42.08 6.11
CA ASP A 82 24.88 41.10 6.62
C ASP A 82 24.24 40.06 7.55
N VAL A 83 24.56 38.78 7.33
CA VAL A 83 24.17 37.68 8.20
C VAL A 83 25.05 37.72 9.46
N LYS A 84 24.60 38.46 10.47
CA LYS A 84 24.88 38.14 11.88
C LYS A 84 23.86 37.08 12.31
N GLY A 85 24.36 36.03 12.96
CA GLY A 85 23.57 34.85 13.34
C GLY A 85 22.33 35.16 14.18
N SER A 86 21.33 34.28 14.02
CA SER A 86 20.07 34.12 14.76
C SER A 86 18.79 34.87 14.35
N ASP A 87 18.74 35.59 13.21
CA ASP A 87 17.50 36.28 12.79
C ASP A 87 16.62 35.53 11.76
N ASN A 88 17.04 34.35 11.30
CA ASN A 88 16.27 33.54 10.33
C ASN A 88 15.57 32.31 10.93
N LEU A 89 15.46 32.21 12.26
CA LEU A 89 14.86 31.05 12.93
C LEU A 89 13.34 31.25 13.12
N CYS A 90 12.53 30.31 12.62
CA CYS A 90 11.10 30.34 12.85
C CYS A 90 10.78 29.85 14.28
N LEU A 91 10.33 30.76 15.14
CA LEU A 91 9.93 30.45 16.53
C LEU A 91 8.40 30.49 16.74
N THR A 92 7.62 30.40 15.67
CA THR A 92 6.17 30.29 15.81
C THR A 92 5.80 28.94 16.45
N PRO A 93 4.67 28.84 17.18
CA PRO A 93 4.23 27.58 17.78
C PRO A 93 4.13 26.43 16.77
N GLY A 94 3.69 26.72 15.54
CA GLY A 94 3.61 25.73 14.46
C GLY A 94 4.98 25.22 14.02
N CYS A 95 6.00 26.08 13.93
CA CYS A 95 7.37 25.69 13.60
C CYS A 95 7.98 24.82 14.70
N ILE A 96 7.84 25.22 15.96
CA ILE A 96 8.37 24.47 17.11
C ILE A 96 7.72 23.09 17.21
N HIS A 97 6.38 23.02 17.10
CA HIS A 97 5.66 21.75 17.16
C HIS A 97 6.06 20.80 16.01
N SER A 98 6.16 21.32 14.79
CA SER A 98 6.52 20.51 13.62
C SER A 98 7.97 20.02 13.69
N ALA A 99 8.90 20.88 14.11
CA ALA A 99 10.30 20.52 14.28
C ALA A 99 10.49 19.47 15.39
N SER A 100 9.82 19.65 16.55
CA SER A 100 9.83 18.66 17.64
C SER A 100 9.35 17.31 17.14
N LYS A 101 8.18 17.27 16.48
CA LYS A 101 7.61 16.02 15.98
C LYS A 101 8.49 15.34 14.94
N ALA A 102 9.22 16.09 14.11
CA ALA A 102 10.18 15.49 13.18
C ALA A 102 11.37 14.87 13.93
N LEU A 103 11.98 15.61 14.84
CA LEU A 103 13.14 15.17 15.61
C LEU A 103 12.83 13.95 16.52
N ASP A 104 11.61 13.87 17.04
CA ASP A 104 11.15 12.75 17.88
C ASP A 104 11.09 11.43 17.10
N GLN A 105 10.88 11.49 15.78
CA GLN A 105 10.72 10.30 14.93
C GLN A 105 12.04 9.86 14.27
N MET A 106 12.99 10.79 14.16
CA MET A 106 14.28 10.60 13.52
C MET A 106 15.27 9.85 14.40
N ASP A 107 16.03 8.95 13.79
CA ASP A 107 17.21 8.30 14.39
C ASP A 107 18.48 8.89 13.79
N THR A 108 19.06 9.86 14.49
CA THR A 108 20.28 10.57 14.05
C THR A 108 21.55 9.73 14.22
N SER A 109 21.47 8.49 14.69
CA SER A 109 22.61 7.57 14.74
C SER A 109 22.91 6.91 13.39
N VAL A 110 21.94 6.95 12.46
CA VAL A 110 22.03 6.40 11.11
C VAL A 110 22.47 7.49 10.13
N GLU A 111 23.41 7.18 9.23
CA GLU A 111 23.81 8.11 8.17
C GLU A 111 22.69 8.22 7.12
N PRO A 112 22.13 9.42 6.85
CA PRO A 112 21.03 9.59 5.90
C PRO A 112 21.35 9.16 4.47
N CYS A 113 22.62 9.18 4.06
CA CYS A 113 23.05 8.73 2.74
C CYS A 113 23.03 7.20 2.58
N ASP A 114 23.10 6.47 3.70
CA ASP A 114 23.12 5.00 3.70
C ASP A 114 21.71 4.42 3.83
N ASP A 115 20.91 4.94 4.77
CA ASP A 115 19.52 4.53 4.97
C ASP A 115 18.67 5.71 5.46
N PHE A 116 18.13 6.47 4.49
CA PHE A 116 17.28 7.61 4.78
C PHE A 116 15.99 7.23 5.51
N TYR A 117 15.48 6.01 5.33
CA TYR A 117 14.24 5.59 5.99
C TYR A 117 14.46 5.40 7.48
N ASN A 118 15.52 4.68 7.88
CA ASN A 118 15.86 4.52 9.29
C ASN A 118 16.34 5.84 9.92
N TYR A 119 17.06 6.69 9.18
CA TYR A 119 17.37 8.04 9.67
C TYR A 119 16.11 8.86 9.95
N ALA A 120 15.13 8.85 9.05
CA ALA A 120 13.92 9.68 9.17
C ALA A 120 12.86 9.10 10.11
N CYS A 121 12.75 7.78 10.21
CA CYS A 121 11.64 7.08 10.86
C CYS A 121 12.08 6.03 11.89
N GLY A 122 13.38 5.85 12.11
CA GLY A 122 13.93 4.74 12.91
C GLY A 122 13.35 4.67 14.32
N LYS A 123 13.20 5.80 15.01
CA LYS A 123 12.57 5.82 16.35
C LYS A 123 11.10 5.46 16.30
N PHE A 124 10.37 5.96 15.30
CA PHE A 124 8.95 5.59 15.14
C PHE A 124 8.78 4.08 15.03
N VAL A 125 9.62 3.41 14.24
CA VAL A 125 9.58 1.95 14.07
C VAL A 125 9.94 1.22 15.37
N GLN A 126 10.90 1.73 16.15
CA GLN A 126 11.33 1.13 17.41
C GLN A 126 10.29 1.29 18.54
N GLU A 127 9.62 2.43 18.60
CA GLU A 127 8.73 2.80 19.72
C GLU A 127 7.26 2.47 19.45
N THR A 128 6.85 2.38 18.19
CA THR A 128 5.44 2.18 17.84
C THR A 128 5.09 0.70 17.88
N ASN A 129 4.18 0.35 18.78
CA ASN A 129 3.57 -0.97 18.81
C ASN A 129 2.33 -1.01 17.90
N ILE A 130 2.14 -2.14 17.22
CA ILE A 130 0.92 -2.40 16.45
C ILE A 130 -0.14 -2.95 17.44
N PRO A 131 -1.26 -2.25 17.67
CA PRO A 131 -2.33 -2.75 18.54
C PRO A 131 -2.98 -4.03 17.98
N ASP A 132 -3.59 -4.84 18.85
CA ASP A 132 -4.22 -6.13 18.49
C ASP A 132 -5.31 -5.99 17.41
N GLU A 133 -6.00 -4.85 17.35
CA GLU A 133 -7.03 -4.57 16.34
C GLU A 133 -6.48 -4.23 14.95
N LYS A 134 -5.15 -4.13 14.78
CA LYS A 134 -4.51 -3.63 13.56
C LYS A 134 -3.47 -4.60 13.01
N VAL A 135 -3.38 -4.61 11.68
CA VAL A 135 -2.36 -5.36 10.95
C VAL A 135 -1.09 -4.53 10.70
N SER A 136 -1.18 -3.20 10.79
CA SER A 136 -0.08 -2.28 10.55
C SER A 136 -0.38 -0.91 11.16
N VAL A 137 0.65 -0.19 11.55
CA VAL A 137 0.56 1.22 11.97
C VAL A 137 1.53 2.07 11.14
N ASN A 138 1.06 3.22 10.68
CA ASN A 138 1.86 4.24 10.01
C ASN A 138 1.29 5.63 10.31
N THR A 139 1.95 6.69 9.84
CA THR A 139 1.50 8.07 10.08
C THR A 139 0.07 8.33 9.59
N PHE A 140 -0.35 7.73 8.47
CA PHE A 140 -1.71 7.89 7.97
C PHE A 140 -2.74 7.20 8.86
N SER A 141 -2.44 6.01 9.39
CA SER A 141 -3.35 5.33 10.31
C SER A 141 -3.52 6.11 11.61
N VAL A 142 -2.43 6.68 12.16
CA VAL A 142 -2.50 7.51 13.37
C VAL A 142 -3.38 8.75 13.15
N ILE A 143 -3.26 9.39 11.99
CA ILE A 143 -4.14 10.52 11.63
C ILE A 143 -5.58 10.05 11.47
N GLY A 144 -5.79 8.88 10.83
CA GLY A 144 -7.09 8.25 10.65
C GLY A 144 -7.79 7.97 11.98
N ASP A 145 -7.08 7.46 12.98
CA ASP A 145 -7.63 7.20 14.31
C ASP A 145 -8.12 8.48 14.98
N ARG A 146 -7.28 9.52 14.98
CA ARG A 146 -7.63 10.81 15.56
C ARG A 146 -8.83 11.43 14.85
N LEU A 147 -8.90 11.32 13.52
CA LEU A 147 -10.06 11.76 12.75
C LEU A 147 -11.31 10.97 13.13
N GLN A 148 -11.19 9.65 13.28
CA GLN A 148 -12.30 8.79 13.65
C GLN A 148 -12.82 9.11 15.07
N GLU A 149 -11.95 9.43 16.02
CA GLU A 149 -12.33 9.90 17.36
C GLU A 149 -13.11 11.22 17.29
N GLN A 150 -12.63 12.18 16.50
CA GLN A 150 -13.33 13.46 16.29
C GLN A 150 -14.70 13.23 15.64
N LEU A 151 -14.76 12.42 14.58
CA LEU A 151 -16.02 12.07 13.93
C LEU A 151 -16.98 11.37 14.90
N ARG A 152 -16.47 10.43 15.71
CA ARG A 152 -17.24 9.75 16.76
C ARG A 152 -17.84 10.75 17.73
N SER A 153 -17.07 11.74 18.19
CA SER A 153 -17.58 12.79 19.07
C SER A 153 -18.78 13.50 18.44
N LEU A 154 -18.67 13.91 17.18
CA LEU A 154 -19.73 14.65 16.47
C LEU A 154 -21.00 13.82 16.26
N VAL A 155 -20.87 12.55 15.85
CA VAL A 155 -22.04 11.71 15.58
C VAL A 155 -22.70 11.13 16.84
N SER A 156 -22.00 11.19 17.97
CA SER A 156 -22.52 10.73 19.28
C SER A 156 -23.35 11.80 19.99
N GLU A 157 -23.26 13.06 19.57
CA GLU A 157 -24.04 14.16 20.13
C GLU A 157 -25.56 13.91 20.02
N GLU A 158 -26.30 14.57 20.90
CA GLU A 158 -27.76 14.60 20.78
C GLU A 158 -28.18 15.23 19.44
N ILE A 159 -29.33 14.78 18.95
CA ILE A 159 -29.85 15.27 17.68
C ILE A 159 -30.60 16.56 17.99
N GLY A 160 -30.14 17.67 17.45
CA GLY A 160 -30.79 18.96 17.66
C GLY A 160 -32.14 19.04 16.94
N GLU A 161 -33.10 19.75 17.52
CA GLU A 161 -34.43 19.92 16.91
C GLU A 161 -34.34 20.56 15.51
N ASN A 162 -33.48 21.55 15.35
CA ASN A 162 -33.26 22.29 14.09
C ASN A 162 -32.14 21.74 13.21
N GLU A 163 -31.64 20.53 13.50
CA GLU A 163 -30.56 19.92 12.73
C GLU A 163 -31.04 19.43 11.35
N GLY A 164 -30.21 19.58 10.32
CA GLY A 164 -30.53 19.15 8.96
C GLY A 164 -30.70 17.65 8.83
N THR A 165 -31.64 17.20 7.98
CA THR A 165 -31.96 15.77 7.78
C THR A 165 -30.75 14.87 7.55
N PRO A 166 -29.73 15.23 6.74
CA PRO A 166 -28.57 14.36 6.54
C PRO A 166 -27.82 14.03 7.83
N PHE A 167 -27.67 15.01 8.73
CA PHE A 167 -26.98 14.83 10.00
C PHE A 167 -27.83 14.01 10.98
N LYS A 168 -29.15 14.27 11.01
CA LYS A 168 -30.11 13.44 11.78
C LYS A 168 -30.03 11.96 11.38
N LEU A 169 -29.99 11.68 10.08
CA LEU A 169 -29.87 10.31 9.55
C LEU A 169 -28.53 9.67 9.93
N ALA A 170 -27.41 10.40 9.79
CA ALA A 170 -26.09 9.89 10.15
C ALA A 170 -26.00 9.56 11.66
N LYS A 171 -26.47 10.47 12.53
CA LYS A 171 -26.52 10.25 13.99
C LYS A 171 -27.42 9.07 14.36
N ASN A 172 -28.60 8.96 13.74
CA ASN A 172 -29.50 7.83 13.97
C ASN A 172 -28.89 6.50 13.53
N LEU A 173 -28.25 6.46 12.36
CA LEU A 173 -27.56 5.27 11.87
C LEU A 173 -26.44 4.83 12.82
N PHE A 174 -25.66 5.80 13.32
CA PHE A 174 -24.63 5.53 14.33
C PHE A 174 -25.24 4.94 15.62
N LYS A 175 -26.33 5.53 16.14
CA LYS A 175 -27.02 5.01 17.33
C LYS A 175 -27.56 3.58 17.14
N LEU A 176 -28.07 3.26 15.94
CA LEU A 176 -28.53 1.91 15.61
C LEU A 176 -27.37 0.91 15.59
N CYS A 177 -26.22 1.30 15.01
CA CYS A 177 -25.02 0.47 14.97
C CYS A 177 -24.42 0.22 16.38
N MET A 178 -24.45 1.24 17.24
CA MET A 178 -23.87 1.15 18.59
C MET A 178 -24.74 0.39 19.60
N ASN A 179 -26.04 0.21 19.32
CA ASN A 179 -26.95 -0.51 20.21
C ASN A 179 -26.81 -2.04 20.07
N LYS A 180 -25.74 -2.58 20.66
CA LYS A 180 -25.44 -4.01 20.66
C LYS A 180 -26.54 -4.85 21.31
N THR A 181 -27.16 -4.37 22.39
CA THR A 181 -28.25 -5.09 23.06
C THR A 181 -29.39 -5.42 22.10
N ARG A 182 -29.84 -4.43 21.33
CA ARG A 182 -30.90 -4.63 20.33
C ARG A 182 -30.48 -5.53 19.16
N ILE A 183 -29.20 -5.50 18.80
CA ILE A 183 -28.63 -6.39 17.77
C ILE A 183 -28.68 -7.84 18.27
N GLU A 184 -28.22 -8.10 19.49
CA GLU A 184 -28.25 -9.43 20.10
C GLU A 184 -29.67 -9.95 20.35
N GLU A 185 -30.59 -9.08 20.79
CA GLU A 185 -32.02 -9.41 20.96
C GLU A 185 -32.68 -9.89 19.65
N LYS A 186 -32.33 -9.27 18.52
CA LYS A 186 -32.83 -9.68 17.20
C LYS A 186 -32.12 -10.93 16.67
N GLY A 187 -30.89 -11.18 17.09
CA GLY A 187 -30.07 -12.29 16.65
C GLY A 187 -29.99 -12.40 15.13
N ILE A 188 -30.03 -13.63 14.63
CA ILE A 188 -29.88 -13.94 13.19
C ILE A 188 -31.16 -13.73 12.37
N GLN A 189 -32.31 -13.51 13.01
CA GLN A 189 -33.62 -13.52 12.35
C GLN A 189 -33.72 -12.52 11.17
N PRO A 190 -33.23 -11.27 11.28
CA PRO A 190 -33.31 -10.33 10.16
C PRO A 190 -32.60 -10.85 8.90
N LEU A 191 -31.48 -11.56 9.06
CA LEU A 191 -30.74 -12.14 7.94
C LEU A 191 -31.54 -13.29 7.30
N LEU A 192 -32.15 -14.16 8.11
CA LEU A 192 -32.99 -15.25 7.59
C LEU A 192 -34.19 -14.72 6.80
N ASP A 193 -34.85 -13.67 7.31
CA ASP A 193 -35.99 -13.03 6.63
C ASP A 193 -35.59 -12.40 5.28
N ILE A 194 -34.35 -11.88 5.19
CA ILE A 194 -33.80 -11.34 3.93
C ILE A 194 -33.49 -12.49 2.97
N LEU A 195 -32.82 -13.54 3.44
CA LEU A 195 -32.49 -14.71 2.62
C LEU A 195 -33.74 -15.36 2.05
N ASP A 196 -34.80 -15.53 2.86
CA ASP A 196 -36.06 -16.12 2.41
C ASP A 196 -36.75 -15.25 1.34
N ARG A 197 -36.67 -13.93 1.45
CA ARG A 197 -37.15 -13.01 0.40
C ARG A 197 -36.34 -13.08 -0.89
N LEU A 198 -35.06 -13.43 -0.81
CA LEU A 198 -34.12 -13.50 -1.94
C LEU A 198 -34.01 -14.91 -2.55
N GLY A 199 -34.95 -15.82 -2.25
CA GLY A 199 -34.99 -17.17 -2.81
C GLY A 199 -34.31 -18.25 -1.96
N GLY A 200 -33.93 -17.92 -0.74
CA GLY A 200 -33.32 -18.83 0.23
C GLY A 200 -31.85 -19.16 -0.06
N TRP A 201 -31.23 -19.89 0.88
CA TRP A 201 -29.86 -20.38 0.74
C TRP A 201 -29.85 -21.91 0.73
N PRO A 202 -29.39 -22.57 -0.35
CA PRO A 202 -29.39 -24.04 -0.46
C PRO A 202 -28.81 -24.77 0.76
N VAL A 203 -27.73 -24.25 1.35
CA VAL A 203 -27.08 -24.86 2.53
C VAL A 203 -28.02 -24.91 3.74
N LEU A 204 -28.88 -23.91 3.91
CA LEU A 204 -29.82 -23.83 5.03
C LEU A 204 -31.12 -24.58 4.78
N LYS A 205 -31.54 -24.68 3.51
CA LYS A 205 -32.84 -25.26 3.11
C LYS A 205 -32.70 -26.74 2.69
N GLY A 206 -31.51 -27.21 2.34
CA GLY A 206 -31.26 -28.57 1.89
C GLY A 206 -32.17 -28.96 0.73
N ASP A 207 -32.77 -30.15 0.81
CA ASP A 207 -33.67 -30.69 -0.22
C ASP A 207 -34.96 -29.87 -0.42
N SER A 208 -35.30 -29.00 0.54
CA SER A 208 -36.46 -28.09 0.41
C SER A 208 -36.15 -26.86 -0.44
N TRP A 209 -34.87 -26.64 -0.81
CA TRP A 209 -34.50 -25.57 -1.70
C TRP A 209 -34.86 -25.93 -3.14
N ASN A 210 -35.68 -25.10 -3.76
CA ASN A 210 -36.18 -25.38 -5.10
C ASN A 210 -35.15 -24.97 -6.16
N GLN A 211 -34.35 -25.95 -6.59
CA GLN A 211 -33.36 -25.78 -7.67
C GLN A 211 -34.02 -25.58 -9.04
N ASP A 212 -35.20 -26.16 -9.25
CA ASP A 212 -35.79 -26.35 -10.59
C ASP A 212 -36.78 -25.26 -11.01
N SER A 213 -37.21 -24.37 -10.10
CA SER A 213 -38.16 -23.30 -10.43
C SER A 213 -37.54 -21.91 -10.37
N SER A 214 -37.40 -21.27 -11.53
CA SER A 214 -37.15 -19.83 -11.72
C SER A 214 -35.83 -19.24 -11.22
N TRP A 215 -34.96 -20.00 -10.54
CA TRP A 215 -33.68 -19.48 -10.07
C TRP A 215 -32.68 -19.39 -11.22
N THR A 216 -32.14 -18.20 -11.44
CA THR A 216 -30.97 -17.97 -12.28
C THR A 216 -30.05 -17.00 -11.56
N TRP A 217 -28.73 -17.15 -11.73
CA TRP A 217 -27.78 -16.22 -11.11
C TRP A 217 -28.04 -14.76 -11.54
N VAL A 218 -28.50 -14.54 -12.79
CA VAL A 218 -28.87 -13.21 -13.30
C VAL A 218 -30.05 -12.63 -12.52
N LYS A 219 -31.11 -13.42 -12.33
CA LYS A 219 -32.28 -13.01 -11.53
C LYS A 219 -31.87 -12.75 -10.09
N SER A 220 -31.03 -13.60 -9.49
CA SER A 220 -30.51 -13.35 -8.14
C SER A 220 -29.72 -12.05 -8.06
N VAL A 221 -28.80 -11.77 -8.99
CA VAL A 221 -28.08 -10.47 -9.00
C VAL A 221 -29.05 -9.31 -9.09
N LYS A 222 -30.08 -9.42 -9.93
CA LYS A 222 -31.14 -8.40 -10.05
C LYS A 222 -31.88 -8.22 -8.73
N ASP A 223 -32.41 -9.29 -8.15
CA ASP A 223 -33.21 -9.26 -6.91
C ASP A 223 -32.40 -8.71 -5.74
N PHE A 224 -31.12 -9.11 -5.60
CA PHE A 224 -30.21 -8.57 -4.59
C PHE A 224 -29.99 -7.06 -4.78
N ARG A 225 -29.78 -6.60 -6.02
CA ARG A 225 -29.59 -5.17 -6.33
C ARG A 225 -30.85 -4.33 -6.11
N GLU A 226 -32.03 -4.86 -6.42
CA GLU A 226 -33.32 -4.20 -6.11
C GLU A 226 -33.52 -4.01 -4.61
N GLN A 227 -32.97 -4.90 -3.78
CA GLN A 227 -32.95 -4.75 -2.32
C GLN A 227 -31.77 -3.90 -1.80
N GLY A 228 -30.93 -3.36 -2.68
CA GLY A 228 -29.78 -2.51 -2.32
C GLY A 228 -28.49 -3.26 -2.00
N TYR A 229 -28.42 -4.56 -2.26
CA TYR A 229 -27.20 -5.36 -2.11
C TYR A 229 -26.40 -5.39 -3.42
N SER A 230 -25.13 -5.00 -3.36
CA SER A 230 -24.20 -5.15 -4.49
C SER A 230 -23.58 -6.55 -4.43
N THR A 231 -24.25 -7.54 -5.02
CA THR A 231 -23.74 -8.91 -5.10
C THR A 231 -23.45 -9.29 -6.55
N ASP A 232 -22.23 -9.75 -6.79
CA ASP A 232 -21.72 -10.13 -8.11
C ASP A 232 -21.12 -11.54 -8.02
N TYR A 233 -21.65 -12.48 -8.81
CA TYR A 233 -21.19 -13.89 -8.77
C TYR A 233 -20.01 -14.13 -9.72
N PHE A 234 -20.23 -13.90 -11.02
CA PHE A 234 -19.25 -14.20 -12.08
C PHE A 234 -18.60 -12.94 -12.63
N PHE A 235 -19.41 -11.91 -12.83
CA PHE A 235 -18.99 -10.62 -13.36
C PHE A 235 -19.43 -9.52 -12.40
N ASP A 236 -18.51 -8.60 -12.12
CA ASP A 236 -18.79 -7.30 -11.51
C ASP A 236 -19.35 -6.38 -12.61
N PHE A 237 -20.48 -5.73 -12.31
CA PHE A 237 -21.04 -4.72 -13.20
C PHE A 237 -21.11 -3.40 -12.45
N SER A 238 -20.46 -2.37 -12.99
CA SER A 238 -20.49 -1.03 -12.44
C SER A 238 -20.81 0.01 -13.52
N VAL A 239 -21.31 1.17 -13.11
CA VAL A 239 -21.53 2.29 -14.03
C VAL A 239 -20.39 3.28 -13.88
N GLY A 240 -19.50 3.29 -14.87
CA GLY A 240 -18.31 4.12 -14.90
C GLY A 240 -18.43 5.30 -15.85
N THR A 241 -17.50 6.23 -15.74
CA THR A 241 -17.30 7.30 -16.73
C THR A 241 -16.60 6.72 -17.96
N ASP A 242 -17.08 7.02 -19.16
CA ASP A 242 -16.41 6.59 -20.38
C ASP A 242 -15.04 7.27 -20.52
N LEU A 243 -13.98 6.45 -20.64
CA LEU A 243 -12.60 6.90 -20.76
C LEU A 243 -12.35 7.68 -22.06
N LYS A 244 -13.14 7.42 -23.11
CA LYS A 244 -13.05 8.14 -24.38
C LYS A 244 -13.93 9.38 -24.40
N ASN A 245 -14.96 9.44 -23.56
CA ASN A 245 -15.84 10.59 -23.45
C ASN A 245 -16.38 10.77 -22.02
N SER A 246 -15.72 11.63 -21.25
CA SER A 246 -16.04 11.85 -19.84
C SER A 246 -17.45 12.43 -19.56
N THR A 247 -18.16 12.90 -20.59
CA THR A 247 -19.56 13.35 -20.48
C THR A 247 -20.58 12.20 -20.46
N ARG A 248 -20.16 10.97 -20.79
CA ARG A 248 -21.02 9.79 -20.85
C ARG A 248 -20.73 8.82 -19.72
N ARG A 249 -21.70 7.94 -19.46
CA ARG A 249 -21.57 6.80 -18.57
C ARG A 249 -21.69 5.52 -19.40
N ILE A 250 -20.91 4.51 -19.03
CA ILE A 250 -20.93 3.18 -19.64
C ILE A 250 -21.03 2.14 -18.53
N ILE A 251 -21.53 0.96 -18.89
CA ILE A 251 -21.46 -0.20 -18.03
C ILE A 251 -20.06 -0.79 -18.20
N ASP A 252 -19.32 -0.88 -17.10
CA ASP A 252 -18.07 -1.64 -17.01
C ASP A 252 -18.43 -3.06 -16.54
N VAL A 253 -17.87 -4.06 -17.23
CA VAL A 253 -18.01 -5.47 -16.89
C VAL A 253 -16.62 -6.01 -16.64
N SER A 254 -16.38 -6.48 -15.43
CA SER A 254 -15.10 -7.05 -15.03
C SER A 254 -15.28 -8.38 -14.30
N LEU A 255 -14.20 -9.16 -14.17
CA LEU A 255 -14.25 -10.40 -13.39
C LEU A 255 -14.29 -10.07 -11.90
N VAL A 256 -15.09 -10.80 -11.13
CA VAL A 256 -15.17 -10.60 -9.68
C VAL A 256 -13.83 -10.97 -9.03
N ARG A 257 -13.37 -10.16 -8.07
CA ARG A 257 -12.07 -10.30 -7.39
C ARG A 257 -11.87 -11.66 -6.69
N SER A 258 -12.94 -12.34 -6.31
CA SER A 258 -12.91 -13.72 -5.78
C SER A 258 -12.54 -14.75 -6.84
N ALA A 259 -13.01 -14.60 -8.09
CA ALA A 259 -12.67 -15.48 -9.20
C ALA A 259 -11.18 -15.39 -9.58
N TYR A 260 -10.56 -14.21 -9.42
CA TYR A 260 -9.11 -14.04 -9.61
C TYR A 260 -8.26 -14.91 -8.68
N PHE A 261 -8.72 -15.16 -7.45
CA PHE A 261 -8.00 -16.02 -6.51
C PHE A 261 -8.05 -17.49 -6.91
N PHE A 262 -9.19 -17.96 -7.44
CA PHE A 262 -9.32 -19.34 -7.92
C PHE A 262 -8.58 -19.59 -9.23
N ILE A 263 -8.64 -18.65 -10.18
CA ILE A 263 -8.00 -18.81 -11.50
C ILE A 263 -6.47 -18.71 -11.41
N ASN A 264 -5.92 -17.82 -10.57
CA ASN A 264 -4.47 -17.67 -10.42
C ASN A 264 -3.80 -18.77 -9.59
N SER A 265 -4.56 -19.65 -8.93
CA SER A 265 -4.00 -20.84 -8.28
C SER A 265 -3.42 -21.86 -9.29
N HIS A 266 -3.74 -21.71 -10.59
CA HIS A 266 -3.25 -22.58 -11.67
C HIS A 266 -2.33 -21.90 -12.69
N VAL A 267 -2.16 -20.57 -12.65
CA VAL A 267 -1.29 -19.86 -13.59
C VAL A 267 -0.53 -18.76 -12.85
N ILE A 268 0.67 -19.07 -12.39
CA ILE A 268 1.66 -18.06 -12.01
C ILE A 268 2.22 -17.47 -13.31
N GLY A 269 1.79 -16.27 -13.69
CA GLY A 269 2.43 -15.54 -14.78
C GLY A 269 1.62 -14.38 -15.35
N ASN A 270 2.04 -13.17 -15.00
CA ASN A 270 1.66 -11.88 -15.60
C ASN A 270 0.22 -11.39 -15.43
N SER A 271 0.04 -10.53 -14.43
CA SER A 271 -1.09 -9.59 -14.32
C SER A 271 -1.00 -8.50 -15.40
N ARG A 272 -1.78 -8.65 -16.48
CA ARG A 272 -2.29 -7.52 -17.26
C ARG A 272 -3.79 -7.42 -17.06
N GLU A 273 -4.22 -6.25 -16.63
CA GLU A 273 -5.62 -5.87 -16.47
C GLU A 273 -6.23 -5.68 -17.86
N TYR A 274 -7.00 -6.66 -18.34
CA TYR A 274 -7.72 -6.55 -19.61
C TYR A 274 -9.12 -5.98 -19.33
N ARG A 275 -9.27 -4.65 -19.50
CA ARG A 275 -10.57 -3.97 -19.49
C ARG A 275 -11.26 -4.22 -20.83
N PHE A 276 -12.21 -5.16 -20.88
CA PHE A 276 -13.05 -5.36 -22.06
C PHE A 276 -14.24 -4.40 -22.02
N GLY A 277 -14.14 -3.30 -22.75
CA GLY A 277 -15.31 -2.46 -23.03
C GLY A 277 -16.17 -3.14 -24.08
N ALA A 278 -17.24 -3.82 -23.68
CA ALA A 278 -18.24 -4.34 -24.61
C ALA A 278 -19.02 -3.16 -25.21
N ARG A 279 -18.87 -2.92 -26.51
CA ARG A 279 -19.67 -1.97 -27.28
C ARG A 279 -20.98 -2.67 -27.67
N THR A 280 -22.05 -2.43 -26.93
CA THR A 280 -23.40 -2.76 -27.40
C THR A 280 -23.87 -1.66 -28.35
N SER A 281 -23.58 -1.78 -29.65
CA SER A 281 -24.39 -1.10 -30.67
C SER A 281 -24.34 -1.70 -32.07
N ASP A 282 -23.30 -2.43 -32.48
CA ASP A 282 -23.15 -2.71 -33.93
C ASP A 282 -22.86 -4.17 -34.34
N ASP A 283 -22.67 -5.13 -33.41
CA ASP A 283 -22.19 -6.48 -33.77
C ASP A 283 -23.21 -7.64 -33.63
N PHE A 284 -24.48 -7.39 -33.30
CA PHE A 284 -25.51 -8.45 -33.23
C PHE A 284 -26.87 -8.00 -33.77
N PRO A 285 -27.18 -8.20 -35.06
CA PRO A 285 -28.47 -7.83 -35.65
C PRO A 285 -29.63 -8.77 -35.27
N GLU A 286 -29.37 -9.91 -34.62
CA GLU A 286 -30.37 -10.97 -34.44
C GLU A 286 -31.05 -11.06 -33.05
N LEU A 287 -30.77 -10.13 -32.12
CA LEU A 287 -31.33 -10.18 -30.76
C LEU A 287 -32.29 -9.03 -30.40
N GLN A 288 -32.68 -8.19 -31.37
CA GLN A 288 -33.52 -7.00 -31.12
C GLN A 288 -35.03 -7.28 -31.03
N HIS A 289 -35.51 -8.50 -31.28
CA HIS A 289 -36.97 -8.75 -31.39
C HIS A 289 -37.65 -9.39 -30.17
N GLU A 290 -36.96 -9.68 -29.06
CA GLU A 290 -37.53 -10.55 -28.01
C GLU A 290 -37.69 -9.92 -26.61
N TRP A 291 -37.42 -8.62 -26.41
CA TRP A 291 -37.43 -8.00 -25.07
C TRP A 291 -38.33 -6.78 -24.88
N LEU A 292 -39.44 -6.69 -25.59
CA LEU A 292 -40.49 -5.70 -25.29
C LEU A 292 -41.89 -6.36 -25.32
N PRO A 293 -42.57 -6.54 -24.17
CA PRO A 293 -44.02 -6.68 -24.14
C PRO A 293 -44.69 -5.28 -24.10
N PRO A 294 -46.00 -5.19 -24.42
CA PRO A 294 -46.63 -4.02 -25.05
C PRO A 294 -46.72 -2.75 -24.21
#